data_AF-A0A9P7YGA5-F1
#
_entry.id   AF-A0A9P7YGA5-F1
#
_cell.length_a   1.000
_cell.length_b   1.000
_cell.length_c   1.000
_cell.angle_alpha   90.00
_cell.angle_beta   90.00
_cell.angle_gamma   90.00
#
_symmetry.space_group_name_H-M   'P 1'
#
loop_
_entity.id
_entity.type
_entity.pdbx_description
1 polymer ?
#
loop_
_entity_poly.entity_id
_entity_poly.type
_entity_poly.pdbx_seq_one_letter_code
_entity_poly.pdbx_strand_id
1 'polypeptide(L)'
;MTNKEEATTLHVAATQGNTEDVKLFLSSKANHILKDNNHQTARSLAAKYGHRNVVELLLVKYKERDVNDGGVKKALEVAIKAKHPNVVEILLQKFPDPKLDISEMKKVASRSGKQIVERQGAFKIVWIDV
;
A
#
# COMPACT_ATOMS: atom_id res chain seq x y z
N MET A 1 25.75 -9.53 -1.98
CA MET A 1 24.77 -8.82 -1.14
C MET A 1 23.81 -9.86 -0.61
N THR A 2 23.50 -9.81 0.68
CA THR A 2 22.54 -10.76 1.29
C THR A 2 21.12 -10.20 1.19
N ASN A 3 20.10 -11.06 1.13
CA ASN A 3 18.69 -10.65 1.06
C ASN A 3 18.27 -9.64 2.16
N LYS A 4 18.99 -9.59 3.30
CA LYS A 4 18.71 -8.69 4.43
C LYS A 4 19.12 -7.24 4.15
N GLU A 5 20.24 -7.04 3.46
CA GLU A 5 20.72 -5.71 3.03
C GLU A 5 19.83 -5.16 1.91
N GLU A 6 19.41 -6.02 0.98
CA GLU A 6 18.48 -5.68 -0.10
C GLU A 6 17.08 -5.31 0.42
N ALA A 7 16.58 -6.00 1.45
CA ALA A 7 15.36 -5.59 2.12
C ALA A 7 15.51 -4.20 2.75
N THR A 8 16.60 -4.01 3.49
CA THR A 8 16.86 -2.75 4.21
C THR A 8 16.93 -1.57 3.24
N THR A 9 17.59 -1.72 2.09
CA THR A 9 17.65 -0.69 1.05
C THR A 9 16.29 -0.42 0.40
N LEU A 10 15.49 -1.47 0.13
CA LEU A 10 14.13 -1.30 -0.38
C LEU A 10 13.19 -0.63 0.64
N HIS A 11 13.32 -0.92 1.94
CA HIS A 11 12.57 -0.24 3.01
C HIS A 11 12.91 1.25 3.07
N VAL A 12 14.20 1.62 2.94
CA VAL A 12 14.65 3.01 2.92
C VAL A 12 14.09 3.74 1.70
N ALA A 13 14.24 3.18 0.50
CA ALA A 13 13.71 3.79 -0.72
C ALA A 13 12.19 3.97 -0.66
N ALA A 14 11.48 2.98 -0.09
CA ALA A 14 10.04 3.06 0.09
C ALA A 14 9.61 4.10 1.12
N THR A 15 10.40 4.32 2.17
CA THR A 15 10.17 5.38 3.17
C THR A 15 10.38 6.78 2.57
N GLN A 16 11.38 6.93 1.70
CA GLN A 16 11.70 8.19 1.04
C GLN A 16 10.79 8.49 -0.16
N GLY A 17 10.06 7.49 -0.67
CA GLY A 17 9.26 7.64 -1.88
C GLY A 17 10.10 7.61 -3.15
N ASN A 18 11.36 7.16 -3.09
CA ASN A 18 12.25 7.12 -4.23
C ASN A 18 11.82 6.01 -5.20
N THR A 19 11.07 6.43 -6.22
CA THR A 19 10.46 5.54 -7.21
C THR A 19 11.52 4.86 -8.07
N GLU A 20 12.63 5.53 -8.38
CA GLU A 20 13.70 4.96 -9.23
C GLU A 20 14.50 3.90 -8.50
N ASP A 21 14.88 4.15 -7.23
CA ASP A 21 15.55 3.14 -6.40
C ASP A 21 14.66 1.91 -6.19
N VAL A 22 13.36 2.12 -5.96
CA VAL A 22 12.40 1.02 -5.84
C VAL A 22 12.35 0.19 -7.12
N LYS A 23 12.31 0.82 -8.31
CA LYS A 23 12.37 0.09 -9.59
C LYS A 23 13.66 -0.69 -9.73
N LEU A 24 14.80 -0.08 -9.41
CA LEU A 24 16.11 -0.70 -9.48
C LEU A 24 16.18 -1.95 -8.60
N PHE A 25 15.80 -1.85 -7.33
CA PHE A 25 15.81 -2.98 -6.39
C PHE A 25 14.79 -4.07 -6.77
N LEU A 26 13.61 -3.69 -7.29
CA LEU A 26 12.67 -4.69 -7.79
C LEU A 26 13.20 -5.40 -9.04
N SER A 27 13.96 -4.71 -9.90
CA SER A 27 14.59 -5.31 -11.08
C SER A 27 15.70 -6.30 -10.72
N SER A 28 16.40 -6.09 -9.59
CA SER A 28 17.40 -7.02 -9.05
C SER A 28 16.79 -8.20 -8.29
N LYS A 29 15.46 -8.37 -8.32
CA LYS A 29 14.71 -9.41 -7.59
C LYS A 29 14.83 -9.31 -6.06
N ALA A 30 15.05 -8.09 -5.53
CA ALA A 30 15.06 -7.88 -4.08
C ALA A 30 13.79 -8.45 -3.44
N ASN A 31 13.96 -9.12 -2.30
CA ASN A 31 12.86 -9.75 -1.59
C ASN A 31 11.99 -8.70 -0.88
N HIS A 32 10.95 -8.25 -1.58
CA HIS A 32 10.06 -7.17 -1.17
C HIS A 32 9.05 -7.55 -0.08
N ILE A 33 8.88 -8.84 0.23
CA ILE A 33 8.00 -9.30 1.33
C ILE A 33 8.73 -9.32 2.68
N LEU A 34 10.04 -9.05 2.71
CA LEU A 34 10.79 -9.01 3.96
C LEU A 34 10.27 -7.90 4.87
N LYS A 35 10.19 -8.26 6.14
CA LYS A 35 9.76 -7.37 7.21
C LYS A 35 10.98 -6.76 7.88
N ASP A 36 10.89 -5.48 8.20
CA ASP A 36 11.85 -4.83 9.10
C ASP A 36 11.63 -5.29 10.56
N ASN A 37 12.41 -4.72 11.48
CA ASN A 37 12.31 -5.01 12.91
C ASN A 37 10.95 -4.61 13.53
N ASN A 38 10.17 -3.78 12.83
CA ASN A 38 8.83 -3.33 13.23
C ASN A 38 7.73 -4.14 12.53
N HIS A 39 8.08 -5.28 11.94
CA HIS A 39 7.19 -6.12 11.16
C HIS A 39 6.56 -5.42 9.93
N GLN A 40 7.21 -4.36 9.41
CA GLN A 40 6.75 -3.59 8.26
C GLN A 40 7.41 -4.06 6.97
N THR A 41 6.61 -4.20 5.91
CA THR A 41 7.12 -4.37 4.55
C THR A 41 7.39 -3.01 3.92
N ALA A 42 8.22 -2.97 2.87
CA ALA A 42 8.46 -1.76 2.08
C ALA A 42 7.15 -1.08 1.63
N ARG A 43 6.16 -1.89 1.22
CA ARG A 43 4.82 -1.41 0.84
C ARG A 43 4.10 -0.71 1.99
N SER A 44 4.15 -1.27 3.21
CA SER A 44 3.53 -0.64 4.37
C SER A 44 4.22 0.66 4.78
N LEU A 45 5.55 0.76 4.59
CA LEU A 45 6.28 2.02 4.81
C LEU A 45 5.85 3.07 3.78
N ALA A 46 5.88 2.74 2.49
CA ALA A 46 5.41 3.66 1.44
C ALA A 46 3.98 4.14 1.69
N ALA A 47 3.11 3.25 2.18
CA ALA A 47 1.74 3.59 2.51
C ALA A 47 1.61 4.50 3.74
N LYS A 48 2.44 4.29 4.76
CA LYS A 48 2.52 5.13 5.97
C LYS A 48 2.94 6.57 5.64
N TYR A 49 3.79 6.76 4.63
CA TYR A 49 4.31 8.08 4.22
C TYR A 49 3.59 8.67 2.99
N GLY A 50 2.57 7.99 2.45
CA GLY A 50 1.73 8.55 1.39
C GLY A 50 2.27 8.40 -0.03
N HIS A 51 3.29 7.57 -0.23
CA HIS A 51 4.00 7.41 -1.51
C HIS A 51 3.24 6.53 -2.49
N ARG A 52 2.17 7.07 -3.10
CA ARG A 52 1.28 6.33 -4.02
C ARG A 52 2.02 5.59 -5.14
N ASN A 53 2.98 6.26 -5.81
CA ASN A 53 3.71 5.66 -6.94
C ASN A 53 4.53 4.45 -6.51
N VAL A 54 5.19 4.53 -5.35
CA VAL A 54 5.93 3.41 -4.77
C VAL A 54 5.00 2.28 -4.38
N VAL A 55 3.85 2.61 -3.77
CA VAL A 55 2.82 1.60 -3.44
C VAL A 55 2.37 0.90 -4.72
N GLU A 56 2.07 1.62 -5.81
CA GLU A 56 1.65 1.02 -7.07
C GLU A 56 2.72 0.09 -7.68
N LEU A 57 3.98 0.52 -7.71
CA LEU A 57 5.10 -0.32 -8.17
C LEU A 57 5.21 -1.61 -7.37
N LEU A 58 5.09 -1.51 -6.04
CA LEU A 58 5.10 -2.66 -5.17
C LEU A 58 3.86 -3.53 -5.45
N LEU A 59 2.65 -2.99 -5.60
CA LEU A 59 1.46 -3.81 -5.88
C LEU A 59 1.54 -4.61 -7.19
N VAL A 60 2.10 -4.04 -8.28
CA VAL A 60 2.20 -4.70 -9.59
C VAL A 60 3.06 -5.96 -9.52
N LYS A 61 4.18 -5.92 -8.78
CA LYS A 61 5.08 -7.08 -8.66
C LYS A 61 4.56 -8.17 -7.73
N TYR A 62 3.61 -7.87 -6.84
CA TYR A 62 3.01 -8.85 -5.92
C TYR A 62 1.94 -9.72 -6.58
N LYS A 63 1.39 -9.36 -7.75
CA LYS A 63 0.45 -10.24 -8.46
C LYS A 63 1.06 -11.57 -8.91
N GLU A 64 2.40 -11.64 -9.00
CA GLU A 64 3.11 -12.84 -9.46
C GLU A 64 3.60 -13.74 -8.30
N ARG A 65 3.65 -13.24 -7.05
CA ARG A 65 4.03 -14.03 -5.88
C ARG A 65 3.25 -13.61 -4.64
N ASP A 66 2.38 -14.53 -4.23
CA ASP A 66 1.79 -14.68 -2.90
C ASP A 66 0.87 -13.57 -2.38
N VAL A 67 -0.43 -13.87 -2.43
CA VAL A 67 -1.55 -13.01 -2.00
C VAL A 67 -1.72 -12.95 -0.48
N ASN A 68 -0.89 -13.67 0.30
CA ASN A 68 -1.12 -13.93 1.73
C ASN A 68 -0.08 -13.35 2.71
N ASP A 69 0.79 -12.42 2.30
CA ASP A 69 1.82 -11.85 3.20
C ASP A 69 1.26 -10.95 4.33
N GLY A 70 -0.05 -10.66 4.32
CA GLY A 70 -0.72 -9.75 5.24
C GLY A 70 -0.32 -8.27 5.06
N GLY A 71 0.58 -7.97 4.12
CA GLY A 71 1.16 -6.65 3.96
C GLY A 71 0.22 -5.65 3.29
N VAL A 72 -0.76 -6.09 2.48
CA VAL A 72 -1.81 -5.19 1.92
C VAL A 72 -2.64 -4.63 3.07
N LYS A 73 -3.17 -5.50 3.93
CA LYS A 73 -3.98 -5.10 5.09
C LYS A 73 -3.21 -4.15 5.99
N LYS A 74 -1.92 -4.43 6.24
CA LYS A 74 -1.08 -3.55 7.04
C LYS A 74 -0.85 -2.20 6.37
N ALA A 75 -0.56 -2.19 5.06
CA ALA A 75 -0.39 -0.97 4.27
C ALA A 75 -1.67 -0.11 4.29
N LEU A 76 -2.83 -0.75 4.23
CA LEU A 76 -4.11 -0.07 4.30
C LEU A 76 -4.34 0.56 5.67
N GLU A 77 -4.14 -0.20 6.75
CA GLU A 77 -4.28 0.26 8.13
C GLU A 77 -3.43 1.52 8.39
N VAL A 78 -2.16 1.49 7.98
CA VAL A 78 -1.25 2.62 8.19
C VAL A 78 -1.59 3.82 7.29
N ALA A 79 -2.03 3.61 6.05
CA ALA A 79 -2.47 4.70 5.17
C ALA A 79 -3.72 5.42 5.70
N ILE A 80 -4.66 4.67 6.30
CA ILE A 80 -5.85 5.23 6.98
C ILE A 80 -5.42 6.07 8.18
N LYS A 81 -4.59 5.51 9.08
CA LYS A 81 -4.08 6.20 10.27
C LYS A 81 -3.30 7.47 9.92
N ALA A 82 -2.50 7.41 8.85
CA ALA A 82 -1.71 8.54 8.35
C ALA A 82 -2.51 9.51 7.46
N LYS A 83 -3.80 9.26 7.21
CA LYS A 83 -4.70 10.11 6.41
C LYS A 83 -4.21 10.32 4.96
N HIS A 84 -3.79 9.24 4.30
CA HIS A 84 -3.36 9.26 2.90
C HIS A 84 -4.43 8.67 1.95
N PRO A 85 -5.50 9.43 1.60
CA PRO A 85 -6.63 8.92 0.84
C PRO A 85 -6.24 8.40 -0.55
N ASN A 86 -5.24 9.00 -1.19
CA ASN A 86 -4.77 8.57 -2.51
C ASN A 86 -4.06 7.20 -2.47
N VAL A 87 -3.45 6.84 -1.33
CA VAL A 87 -2.87 5.50 -1.15
C VAL A 87 -3.97 4.49 -0.84
N VAL A 88 -4.92 4.87 0.02
CA VAL A 88 -6.09 4.05 0.36
C VAL A 88 -6.86 3.65 -0.91
N GLU A 89 -7.06 4.60 -1.81
CA GLU A 89 -7.72 4.38 -3.10
C GLU A 89 -7.04 3.29 -3.93
N ILE A 90 -5.73 3.40 -4.19
CA ILE A 90 -5.03 2.44 -5.06
C ILE A 90 -4.95 1.05 -4.42
N LEU A 91 -4.83 0.96 -3.09
CA LEU A 91 -4.83 -0.31 -2.38
C LEU A 91 -6.18 -1.04 -2.52
N LEU A 92 -7.30 -0.33 -2.37
CA LEU A 92 -8.64 -0.90 -2.55
C LEU A 92 -8.92 -1.32 -3.99
N GLN A 93 -8.50 -0.51 -4.98
CA GLN A 93 -8.69 -0.82 -6.39
C GLN A 93 -7.95 -2.09 -6.81
N LYS A 94 -6.74 -2.31 -6.27
CA LYS A 94 -5.89 -3.44 -6.66
C LYS A 94 -6.15 -4.69 -5.82
N PHE A 95 -6.68 -4.55 -4.59
CA PHE A 95 -6.94 -5.65 -3.65
C PHE A 95 -8.30 -5.47 -2.96
N PRO A 96 -9.41 -5.70 -3.68
CA PRO A 96 -10.73 -5.74 -3.07
C PRO A 96 -10.85 -7.00 -2.20
N ASP A 97 -10.83 -6.83 -0.88
CA ASP A 97 -11.15 -7.90 0.06
C ASP A 97 -12.58 -7.69 0.57
N PRO A 98 -13.57 -8.49 0.15
CA PRO A 98 -14.97 -8.31 0.55
C PRO A 98 -15.20 -8.47 2.06
N LYS A 99 -14.24 -9.02 2.82
CA LYS A 99 -14.31 -9.13 4.29
C LYS A 99 -13.61 -7.98 5.02
N LEU A 100 -13.03 -7.05 4.28
CA LEU A 100 -12.33 -5.90 4.84
C LEU A 100 -13.32 -4.93 5.48
N ASP A 101 -13.14 -4.64 6.77
CA ASP A 101 -13.91 -3.60 7.44
C ASP A 101 -13.48 -2.21 6.94
N ILE A 102 -14.38 -1.55 6.21
CA ILE A 102 -14.19 -0.21 5.65
C ILE A 102 -14.76 0.91 6.55
N SER A 103 -15.20 0.63 7.77
CA SER A 103 -15.82 1.59 8.69
C SER A 103 -14.91 2.79 8.99
N GLU A 104 -13.66 2.54 9.35
CA GLU A 104 -12.64 3.57 9.56
C GLU A 104 -12.30 4.33 8.27
N MET A 105 -12.42 3.66 7.12
CA MET A 105 -12.14 4.24 5.81
C MET A 105 -13.20 5.26 5.40
N LYS A 106 -14.48 4.96 5.67
CA LYS A 106 -15.59 5.90 5.47
C LYS A 106 -15.38 7.19 6.28
N LYS A 107 -14.85 7.08 7.50
CA LYS A 107 -14.51 8.25 8.35
C LYS A 107 -13.34 9.07 7.80
N VAL A 108 -12.34 8.43 7.19
CA VAL A 108 -11.20 9.13 6.57
C VAL A 108 -11.62 9.80 5.25
N ALA A 109 -12.40 9.10 4.42
CA ALA A 109 -12.90 9.63 3.15
C ALA A 109 -13.80 10.85 3.37
N SER A 110 -14.72 10.81 4.34
CA SER A 110 -15.64 11.91 4.62
C SER A 110 -14.93 13.21 5.02
N ARG A 111 -13.84 13.12 5.80
CA ARG A 111 -12.99 14.26 6.15
C ARG A 111 -12.29 14.91 4.95
N SER A 112 -12.21 14.21 3.83
CA SER A 112 -11.61 14.69 2.57
C SER A 112 -12.64 15.05 1.50
N GLY A 113 -13.94 15.10 1.84
CA GLY A 113 -15.02 15.34 0.87
C GLY A 113 -15.32 14.15 -0.05
N LYS A 114 -14.89 12.94 0.31
CA LYS A 114 -15.03 11.73 -0.53
C LYS A 114 -15.93 10.70 0.15
N GLN A 115 -16.59 9.85 -0.64
CA GLN A 115 -17.36 8.72 -0.12
C GLN A 115 -16.83 7.39 -0.66
N ILE A 116 -16.83 6.35 0.18
CA ILE A 116 -16.52 4.98 -0.26
C ILE A 116 -17.85 4.25 -0.45
N VAL A 117 -18.09 3.77 -1.66
CA VAL A 117 -19.25 2.94 -2.00
C VAL A 117 -18.81 1.56 -2.45
N GLU A 118 -19.54 0.54 -2.02
CA GLU A 118 -19.34 -0.81 -2.48
C GLU A 118 -20.27 -1.08 -3.66
N ARG A 119 -19.73 -1.60 -4.78
CA ARG A 119 -20.53 -2.04 -5.92
C ARG A 119 -20.03 -3.41 -6.40
N GLN A 120 -20.93 -4.39 -6.43
CA GLN A 120 -20.66 -5.74 -6.97
C GLN A 120 -19.42 -6.42 -6.36
N GLY A 121 -19.24 -6.32 -5.04
CA GLY A 121 -18.10 -6.93 -4.34
C GLY A 121 -16.75 -6.22 -4.55
N ALA A 122 -16.75 -5.05 -5.19
CA ALA A 122 -15.58 -4.17 -5.30
C ALA A 122 -15.86 -2.83 -4.61
N PHE A 123 -14.91 -2.38 -3.79
CA PHE A 123 -14.96 -1.04 -3.21
C PHE A 123 -14.55 -0.01 -4.26
N LYS A 124 -15.41 0.98 -4.51
CA LYS A 124 -15.11 2.15 -5.32
C LYS A 124 -15.16 3.40 -4.44
N ILE A 125 -14.12 4.23 -4.53
CA ILE A 125 -14.19 5.58 -3.99
C ILE A 125 -14.96 6.43 -5.01
N VAL A 126 -16.05 7.05 -4.58
CA VAL A 126 -16.86 7.95 -5.39
C VAL A 126 -16.74 9.36 -4.80
N TRP A 127 -16.41 10.30 -5.66
CA TRP A 127 -16.35 11.71 -5.35
C TRP A 127 -17.78 12.23 -5.26
N ILE A 128 -18.12 12.86 -4.14
CA ILE A 128 -19.33 13.69 -4.10
C ILE A 128 -18.83 15.08 -4.43
N ASP A 129 -19.13 15.57 -5.62
CA ASP A 129 -19.06 17.01 -5.87
C ASP A 129 -20.17 17.63 -5.02
N VAL A 130 -19.78 18.38 -3.99
CA VAL A 130 -20.68 19.32 -3.28
C VAL A 130 -20.67 20.66 -3.99
#